data_AF-A0ABD3FYZ5-F1
#
_entry.id   AF-A0ABD3FYZ5-F1
#
_cell.length_a   1.000
_cell.length_b   1.000
_cell.length_c   1.000
_cell.angle_alpha   90.00
_cell.angle_beta   90.00
_cell.angle_gamma   90.00
#
_symmetry.space_group_name_H-M   'P 1'
#
loop_
_entity.id
_entity.type
_entity.pdbx_description
1 polymer ?
#
loop_
_entity_poly.entity_id
_entity_poly.type
_entity_poly.pdbx_seq_one_letter_code
_entity_poly.pdbx_strand_id
1 'polypeptide(L)'
;MVEKARMDEWLTLRKYEPKDAFRFLNLNEAGGKTFSSPNFELWGKYLNDFNKRYPDKKTTVINGIRENYIDLLLIRILDEAEKVPSTEKLAKNLETALIDKWVDEKVTVAYLKRWIGHVPS
;
A
#
# COMPACT_ATOMS: atom_id res chain seq x y z
N MET A 1 -11.62 13.03 17.41
CA MET A 1 -10.47 13.70 18.07
C MET A 1 -9.41 12.72 18.60
N VAL A 2 -9.70 11.42 18.77
CA VAL A 2 -8.71 10.44 19.28
C VAL A 2 -7.72 9.96 18.20
N GLU A 3 -8.18 9.72 16.97
CA GLU A 3 -7.32 9.23 15.88
C GLU A 3 -6.28 10.26 15.46
N LYS A 4 -6.69 11.53 15.31
CA LYS A 4 -5.77 12.63 14.98
C LYS A 4 -4.65 12.77 16.01
N ALA A 5 -4.97 12.79 17.30
CA ALA A 5 -3.97 12.91 18.36
C ALA A 5 -2.98 11.73 18.35
N ARG A 6 -3.48 10.51 18.07
CA ARG A 6 -2.65 9.31 17.92
C ARG A 6 -1.71 9.41 16.71
N MET A 7 -2.22 9.87 15.57
CA MET A 7 -1.41 10.07 14.36
C MET A 7 -0.35 11.15 14.57
N ASP A 8 -0.68 12.24 15.27
CA ASP A 8 0.27 13.28 15.63
C ASP A 8 1.37 12.71 16.55
N GLU A 9 1.03 11.89 17.56
CA GLU A 9 2.03 11.19 18.38
C GLU A 9 2.92 10.29 17.52
N TRP A 10 2.32 9.45 16.68
CA TRP A 10 3.05 8.53 15.80
C TRP A 10 4.02 9.29 14.90
N LEU A 11 3.57 10.41 14.34
CA LEU A 11 4.35 11.22 13.41
C LEU A 11 5.46 12.02 14.11
N THR A 12 5.19 12.58 15.29
CA THR A 12 6.09 13.56 15.94
C THR A 12 6.98 12.94 16.99
N LEU A 13 6.42 12.10 17.87
CA LEU A 13 7.12 11.52 19.02
C LEU A 13 7.74 10.18 18.66
N ARG A 14 6.96 9.29 18.04
CA ARG A 14 7.44 7.94 17.68
C ARG A 14 8.21 7.89 16.37
N LYS A 15 7.88 8.82 15.46
CA LYS A 15 8.44 8.90 14.09
C LYS A 15 8.27 7.58 13.32
N TYR A 16 7.12 6.94 13.51
CA TYR A 16 6.77 5.72 12.81
C TYR A 16 6.77 5.96 11.30
N GLU A 17 7.33 5.03 10.55
CA GLU A 17 7.31 5.11 9.10
C GLU A 17 5.93 4.69 8.58
N PRO A 18 5.55 5.07 7.34
CA PRO A 18 4.24 4.69 6.80
C PRO A 18 3.97 3.19 6.85
N LYS A 19 4.99 2.33 6.76
CA LYS A 19 4.82 0.88 6.93
C LYS A 19 4.34 0.47 8.32
N ASP A 20 4.81 1.15 9.37
CA ASP A 20 4.48 0.82 10.75
C ASP A 20 3.05 1.27 11.04
N ALA A 21 2.69 2.49 10.61
CA ALA A 21 1.32 2.99 10.71
C ALA A 21 0.32 2.09 9.94
N PHE A 22 0.72 1.54 8.79
CA PHE A 22 -0.11 0.59 8.05
C PHE A 22 -0.43 -0.66 8.87
N ARG A 23 0.58 -1.20 9.57
CA ARG A 23 0.43 -2.37 10.46
C ARG A 23 -0.41 -2.06 11.69
N PHE A 24 -0.18 -0.92 12.34
CA PHE A 24 -0.96 -0.52 13.52
C PHE A 24 -2.43 -0.23 13.21
N LEU A 25 -2.75 0.03 11.94
CA LEU A 25 -4.12 0.15 11.44
C LEU A 25 -4.71 -1.19 10.95
N ASN A 26 -3.99 -2.30 11.17
CA ASN A 26 -4.32 -3.67 10.77
C ASN A 26 -4.61 -3.82 9.26
N LEU A 27 -4.00 -2.98 8.43
CA LEU A 27 -4.23 -3.00 6.98
C LEU A 27 -3.45 -4.10 6.28
N ASN A 28 -2.39 -4.63 6.88
CA ASN A 28 -1.59 -5.76 6.38
C ASN A 28 -2.30 -7.12 6.54
N GLU A 29 -3.37 -7.17 7.33
CA GLU A 29 -4.15 -8.39 7.60
C GLU A 29 -5.56 -8.33 6.98
N ALA A 30 -5.93 -7.19 6.39
CA ALA A 30 -7.28 -6.96 5.88
C ALA A 30 -7.54 -7.62 4.50
N GLY A 31 -6.50 -8.12 3.81
CA GLY A 31 -6.63 -8.79 2.51
C GLY A 31 -7.36 -7.94 1.49
N GLY A 32 -8.29 -8.53 0.72
CA GLY A 32 -9.14 -7.82 -0.25
C GLY A 32 -9.93 -6.62 0.32
N LYS A 33 -10.17 -6.57 1.63
CA LYS A 33 -10.90 -5.46 2.28
C LYS A 33 -10.02 -4.25 2.57
N THR A 34 -8.69 -4.37 2.44
CA THR A 34 -7.71 -3.32 2.74
C THR A 34 -8.13 -1.99 2.13
N PHE A 35 -8.42 -1.96 0.84
CA PHE A 35 -8.68 -0.71 0.10
C PHE A 35 -10.08 -0.14 0.31
N SER A 36 -11.03 -0.95 0.79
CA SER A 36 -12.36 -0.49 1.20
C SER A 36 -12.41 0.03 2.63
N SER A 37 -11.34 -0.16 3.40
CA SER A 37 -11.30 0.19 4.83
C SER A 37 -11.13 1.70 5.03
N PRO A 38 -11.89 2.33 5.95
CA PRO A 38 -11.65 3.73 6.33
C PRO A 38 -10.24 3.94 6.91
N ASN A 39 -9.63 2.89 7.46
CA ASN A 39 -8.24 2.94 7.92
C ASN A 39 -7.25 3.16 6.77
N PHE A 40 -7.57 2.75 5.54
CA PHE A 40 -6.69 2.99 4.39
C PHE A 40 -6.67 4.47 4.01
N GLU A 41 -7.83 5.14 4.04
CA GLU A 41 -7.91 6.59 3.86
C GLU A 41 -7.13 7.33 4.96
N LEU A 42 -7.28 6.86 6.21
CA LEU A 42 -6.54 7.39 7.36
C LEU A 42 -5.03 7.23 7.17
N TRP A 43 -4.58 6.05 6.74
CA TRP A 43 -3.18 5.79 6.43
C TRP A 43 -2.66 6.66 5.27
N GLY A 44 -3.45 6.89 4.23
CA GLY A 44 -3.09 7.77 3.12
C GLY A 44 -2.84 9.21 3.58
N LYS A 45 -3.65 9.71 4.51
CA LYS A 45 -3.43 11.02 5.17
C LYS A 45 -2.13 11.01 5.98
N TYR A 46 -1.89 9.95 6.78
CA TYR A 46 -0.66 9.79 7.54
C TYR A 46 0.58 9.81 6.64
N LEU A 47 0.58 9.07 5.53
CA LEU A 47 1.67 9.02 4.57
C LEU A 47 1.96 10.40 3.99
N ASN A 48 0.93 11.15 3.61
CA ASN A 48 1.09 12.51 3.09
C ASN A 48 1.73 13.45 4.11
N ASP A 49 1.31 13.39 5.37
CA ASP A 49 1.86 14.22 6.43
C ASP A 49 3.28 13.78 6.83
N PHE A 50 3.56 12.48 6.80
CA PHE A 50 4.91 11.92 6.94
C PHE A 50 5.85 12.44 5.86
N ASN A 51 5.45 12.37 4.59
CA ASN A 51 6.27 12.82 3.45
C ASN A 51 6.57 14.33 3.50
N LYS A 52 5.63 15.15 3.97
CA LYS A 52 5.86 16.60 4.18
C LYS A 52 6.84 16.86 5.31
N ARG A 53 6.75 16.09 6.40
CA ARG A 53 7.59 16.28 7.60
C ARG A 53 9.00 15.72 7.43
N TYR A 54 9.14 14.61 6.74
CA TYR A 54 10.39 13.87 6.57
C TYR A 54 10.70 13.70 5.08
N PRO A 55 11.04 14.79 4.36
CA PRO A 55 11.24 14.75 2.90
C PRO A 55 12.35 13.79 2.47
N ASP A 56 13.39 13.61 3.29
CA ASP A 56 14.50 12.68 3.04
C ASP A 56 14.10 11.20 3.14
N LYS A 57 12.98 10.91 3.80
CA LYS A 57 12.41 9.56 3.98
C LYS A 57 11.13 9.35 3.18
N LYS A 58 10.78 10.27 2.29
CA LYS A 58 9.51 10.22 1.59
C LYS A 58 9.35 8.91 0.82
N THR A 59 8.13 8.38 0.82
CA THR A 59 7.77 7.17 0.09
C THR A 59 6.49 7.39 -0.72
N THR A 60 6.19 6.50 -1.65
CA THR A 60 4.95 6.54 -2.42
C THR A 60 3.90 5.63 -1.79
N VAL A 61 2.63 5.81 -2.16
CA VAL A 61 1.54 4.92 -1.74
C VAL A 61 1.89 3.47 -2.09
N ILE A 62 2.33 3.20 -3.33
CA ILE A 62 2.65 1.83 -3.74
C ILE A 62 3.82 1.23 -2.94
N ASN A 63 4.89 2.00 -2.68
CA ASN A 63 6.01 1.50 -1.88
C ASN A 63 5.60 1.22 -0.44
N GLY A 64 4.79 2.10 0.17
CA GLY A 64 4.29 1.89 1.53
C GLY A 64 3.42 0.64 1.68
N ILE A 65 2.64 0.29 0.65
CA ILE A 65 1.86 -0.96 0.59
C ILE A 65 2.79 -2.17 0.43
N ARG A 66 3.78 -2.10 -0.48
CA ARG A 66 4.76 -3.18 -0.74
C ARG A 66 5.66 -3.52 0.44
N GLU A 67 5.85 -2.59 1.37
CA GLU A 67 6.56 -2.89 2.64
C GLU A 67 5.74 -3.79 3.59
N ASN A 68 4.48 -4.05 3.27
CA ASN A 68 3.56 -4.86 4.07
C ASN A 68 2.98 -6.07 3.32
N TYR A 69 2.99 -6.04 2.00
CA TYR A 69 2.57 -7.15 1.16
C TYR A 69 3.69 -7.54 0.21
N ILE A 70 3.96 -8.84 0.11
CA ILE A 70 4.73 -9.34 -1.04
C ILE A 70 3.93 -9.08 -2.31
N ASP A 71 4.62 -8.70 -3.38
CA ASP A 71 4.00 -8.29 -4.64
C ASP A 71 2.99 -9.32 -5.19
N LEU A 72 3.27 -10.62 -5.02
CA LEU A 72 2.37 -11.70 -5.46
C LEU A 72 1.01 -11.68 -4.75
N LEU A 73 1.00 -11.41 -3.44
CA LEU A 73 -0.23 -11.29 -2.66
C LEU A 73 -0.93 -9.97 -2.96
N LEU A 74 -0.15 -8.90 -3.17
CA LEU A 74 -0.68 -7.59 -3.51
C LEU A 74 -1.47 -7.62 -4.82
N ILE A 75 -0.96 -8.30 -5.86
CA ILE A 75 -1.69 -8.47 -7.13
C ILE A 75 -3.05 -9.15 -6.90
N ARG A 76 -3.10 -10.22 -6.09
CA ARG A 76 -4.37 -10.91 -5.80
C ARG A 76 -5.35 -10.00 -5.06
N ILE A 77 -4.86 -9.25 -4.07
CA ILE A 77 -5.66 -8.32 -3.28
C ILE A 77 -6.19 -7.18 -4.16
N LEU A 78 -5.40 -6.72 -5.14
CA LEU A 78 -5.80 -5.71 -6.12
C LEU A 78 -6.85 -6.26 -7.10
N ASP A 79 -6.67 -7.47 -7.62
CA ASP A 79 -7.65 -8.14 -8.48
C ASP A 79 -9.01 -8.35 -7.77
N GLU A 80 -8.99 -8.72 -6.49
CA GLU A 80 -10.22 -8.79 -5.67
C GLU A 80 -10.87 -7.41 -5.49
N ALA A 81 -10.08 -6.38 -5.23
CA ALA A 81 -10.57 -5.02 -5.05
C ALA A 81 -11.05 -4.39 -6.37
N GLU A 82 -10.53 -4.82 -7.51
CA GLU A 82 -11.00 -4.38 -8.82
C GLU A 82 -12.44 -4.83 -9.09
N LYS A 83 -12.81 -6.02 -8.61
CA LYS A 83 -14.17 -6.59 -8.76
C LYS A 83 -15.23 -5.86 -7.94
N VAL A 84 -14.83 -4.99 -7.02
CA VAL A 84 -15.74 -4.23 -6.15
C VAL A 84 -15.89 -2.80 -6.68
N PRO A 85 -17.10 -2.34 -7.05
CA PRO A 85 -17.29 -1.04 -7.70
C PRO A 85 -16.74 0.17 -6.92
N SER A 86 -16.77 0.13 -5.59
CA SER A 86 -16.25 1.23 -4.76
C SER A 86 -14.72 1.33 -4.73
N THR A 87 -14.01 0.24 -5.06
CA THR A 87 -12.53 0.18 -5.04
C THR A 87 -11.91 -0.01 -6.41
N GLU A 88 -12.71 -0.29 -7.45
CA GLU A 88 -12.26 -0.58 -8.82
C GLU A 88 -11.22 0.42 -9.34
N LYS A 89 -11.56 1.71 -9.32
CA LYS A 89 -10.67 2.77 -9.82
C LYS A 89 -9.36 2.86 -9.05
N LEU A 90 -9.42 2.68 -7.73
CA LEU A 90 -8.24 2.71 -6.87
C LEU A 90 -7.34 1.51 -7.15
N ALA A 91 -7.93 0.31 -7.27
CA ALA A 91 -7.20 -0.91 -7.58
C ALA A 91 -6.44 -0.79 -8.90
N LYS A 92 -7.11 -0.39 -10.00
CA LYS A 92 -6.48 -0.17 -11.31
C LYS A 92 -5.30 0.80 -11.28
N ASN A 93 -5.44 1.90 -10.53
CA ASN A 93 -4.36 2.87 -10.36
C ASN A 93 -3.17 2.29 -9.59
N LEU A 94 -3.43 1.49 -8.55
CA LEU A 94 -2.38 0.82 -7.77
C LEU A 94 -1.70 -0.30 -8.54
N GLU A 95 -2.43 -1.05 -9.36
CA GLU A 95 -1.84 -2.04 -10.28
C GLU A 95 -0.93 -1.38 -11.31
N THR A 96 -1.38 -0.27 -11.92
CA THR A 96 -0.54 0.51 -12.85
C THR A 96 0.73 0.99 -12.15
N ALA A 97 0.61 1.55 -10.94
CA ALA A 97 1.76 1.99 -10.15
C ALA A 97 2.70 0.83 -9.75
N LEU A 98 2.18 -0.37 -9.52
CA LEU A 98 2.99 -1.56 -9.25
C LEU A 98 3.78 -1.99 -10.49
N ILE A 99 3.13 -1.99 -11.66
CA ILE A 99 3.76 -2.30 -12.94
C ILE A 99 4.86 -1.29 -13.26
N ASP A 100 4.58 0.01 -13.15
CA ASP A 100 5.56 1.07 -13.36
C ASP A 100 6.76 0.87 -12.42
N LYS A 101 6.49 0.49 -11.17
CA LYS A 101 7.55 0.24 -10.19
C LYS A 101 8.43 -0.96 -10.58
N TRP A 102 7.85 -2.04 -11.10
CA TRP A 102 8.63 -3.17 -11.62
C TRP A 102 9.47 -2.79 -12.84
N VAL A 103 8.94 -1.93 -13.71
CA VAL A 103 9.69 -1.41 -14.87
C VAL A 103 10.90 -0.61 -14.40
N ASP A 104 10.71 0.31 -13.45
CA ASP A 104 11.79 1.09 -12.84
C ASP A 104 12.85 0.21 -12.15
N GLU A 105 12.41 -0.84 -11.47
CA GLU A 105 13.26 -1.85 -10.81
C GLU A 105 13.92 -2.81 -11.81
N LYS A 106 13.63 -2.67 -13.12
CA LYS A 106 14.13 -3.53 -14.21
C LYS A 106 13.78 -5.00 -13.99
N VAL A 107 12.63 -5.28 -13.39
CA VAL A 107 12.12 -6.64 -13.23
C VAL A 107 11.85 -7.22 -14.61
N THR A 108 12.51 -8.34 -14.94
CA THR A 108 12.41 -8.90 -16.29
C THR A 108 11.05 -9.56 -16.53
N VAL A 109 10.56 -9.47 -17.76
CA VAL A 109 9.36 -10.22 -18.19
C VAL A 109 9.52 -11.73 -17.96
N ALA A 110 10.73 -12.27 -18.10
CA ALA A 110 11.02 -13.67 -17.81
C ALA A 110 10.83 -14.00 -16.31
N TYR A 111 11.28 -13.12 -15.42
CA TYR A 111 11.04 -13.23 -13.98
C TYR A 111 9.55 -13.17 -13.65
N LEU A 112 8.84 -12.16 -14.19
CA LEU A 112 7.40 -12.00 -13.99
C LEU A 112 6.63 -13.22 -14.53
N LYS A 113 6.95 -13.73 -15.72
CA LYS A 113 6.31 -14.92 -16.29
C LYS A 113 6.52 -16.16 -15.42
N ARG A 114 7.70 -16.33 -14.84
CA ARG A 114 8.00 -17.44 -13.93
C ARG A 114 7.19 -17.33 -12.62
N TRP A 115 6.96 -16.12 -12.13
CA TRP A 115 6.26 -15.84 -10.86
C TRP A 115 4.74 -15.78 -10.99
N ILE A 116 4.22 -15.04 -11.97
CA ILE A 116 2.78 -14.81 -12.20
C ILE A 116 2.13 -16.01 -12.89
N GLY A 117 2.86 -16.75 -13.74
CA GLY A 117 2.33 -17.91 -14.45
C GLY A 117 1.99 -19.12 -13.58
N HIS A 118 2.39 -19.13 -12.31
CA HIS A 118 2.12 -20.21 -11.35
C HIS A 118 1.23 -19.76 -10.19
N VAL A 119 0.55 -18.62 -10.32
CA VAL A 119 -0.43 -18.16 -9.33
C VAL A 119 -1.70 -19.00 -9.55
N PRO A 120 -2.02 -20.01 -8.71
CA PRO A 120 -3.28 -20.72 -8.84
C PRO A 120 -4.41 -19.73 -8.66
N SER A 121 -5.31 -19.73 -9.65
CA SER A 121 -6.60 -19.03 -9.68
C SER A 121 -7.46 -19.39 -8.49
#